data_AF-A0A0B6Z8A6-F1
#
_entry.id   AF-A0A0B6Z8A6-F1
#
_cell.length_a   1.000
_cell.length_b   1.000
_cell.length_c   1.000
_cell.angle_alpha   90.00
_cell.angle_beta   90.00
_cell.angle_gamma   90.00
#
_symmetry.space_group_name_H-M   'P 1'
#
loop_
_entity.id
_entity.type
_entity.pdbx_description
1 polymer ?
#
loop_
_entity_poly.entity_id
_entity_poly.type
_entity_poly.pdbx_seq_one_letter_code
_entity_poly.pdbx_strand_id
1 'polypeptide(L)'
;WGKCWCPLLQGIARLCCDSRRQVRSQALTYLQRALLVHDLQTLTAVEWESCFNKMLFPLLIKLLENINPTDPAGMEETRMRASTLLCKVFLQHLSPLLSLATFTALWLTILDFME
;
A
#
# COMPACT_ATOMS: atom_id res chain seq x y z
N TRP A 1 -11.41 -0.63 11.42
CA TRP A 1 -10.84 -1.00 10.10
C TRP A 1 -11.79 -1.75 9.13
N GLY A 2 -12.21 -2.98 9.44
CA GLY A 2 -12.71 -3.94 8.44
C GLY A 2 -14.03 -3.61 7.73
N LYS A 3 -14.91 -2.80 8.32
CA LYS A 3 -16.25 -2.52 7.75
C LYS A 3 -16.27 -1.40 6.70
N CYS A 4 -15.40 -0.41 6.82
CA CYS A 4 -15.45 0.81 5.99
C CYS A 4 -14.10 1.09 5.33
N TRP A 5 -13.06 1.30 6.15
CA TRP A 5 -11.73 1.68 5.65
C TRP A 5 -11.09 0.61 4.75
N CYS A 6 -11.08 -0.65 5.18
CA CYS A 6 -10.48 -1.72 4.39
C CYS A 6 -11.07 -1.83 2.96
N PRO A 7 -12.40 -2.02 2.77
CA PRO A 7 -12.96 -2.13 1.43
C PRO A 7 -12.81 -0.85 0.60
N LEU A 8 -12.87 0.33 1.23
CA LEU A 8 -12.66 1.61 0.54
C LEU A 8 -11.24 1.71 -0.02
N LEU A 9 -10.23 1.44 0.80
CA LEU A 9 -8.83 1.51 0.40
C LEU A 9 -8.47 0.44 -0.63
N GLN A 10 -9.05 -0.75 -0.54
CA GLN A 10 -8.93 -1.76 -1.59
C GLN A 10 -9.54 -1.29 -2.93
N GLY A 11 -10.65 -0.55 -2.87
CA GLY A 11 -11.22 0.12 -4.04
C GLY A 11 -10.24 1.09 -4.70
N ILE A 12 -9.62 1.97 -3.92
CA ILE A 12 -8.62 2.93 -4.42
C ILE A 12 -7.36 2.21 -4.91
N ALA A 13 -6.90 1.18 -4.21
CA ALA A 13 -5.75 0.38 -4.61
C ALA A 13 -5.96 -0.27 -5.99
N ARG A 14 -7.16 -0.78 -6.30
CA ARG A 14 -7.47 -1.30 -7.64
C ARG A 14 -7.32 -0.25 -8.75
N LEU A 15 -7.68 1.01 -8.47
CA LEU A 15 -7.52 2.12 -9.43
C LEU A 15 -6.05 2.50 -9.67
N CYS A 16 -5.14 2.15 -8.75
CA CYS A 16 -3.71 2.32 -8.96
C CYS A 16 -3.17 1.41 -10.08
N CYS A 17 -3.94 0.41 -10.50
CA CYS A 17 -3.63 -0.52 -11.59
C CYS A 17 -4.44 -0.23 -12.88
N ASP A 18 -5.05 0.96 -13.02
CA ASP A 18 -5.78 1.33 -14.24
C ASP A 18 -4.82 1.54 -15.44
N SER A 19 -5.28 1.26 -16.66
CA SER A 19 -4.45 1.45 -17.87
C SER A 19 -4.07 2.91 -18.11
N ARG A 20 -4.87 3.86 -17.63
CA ARG A 20 -4.67 5.30 -17.80
C ARG A 20 -3.76 5.86 -16.71
N ARG A 21 -2.63 6.43 -17.10
CA ARG A 21 -1.62 7.02 -16.19
C ARG A 21 -2.20 8.05 -15.21
N GLN A 22 -3.11 8.91 -15.68
CA GLN A 22 -3.73 9.93 -14.82
C GLN A 22 -4.56 9.32 -13.69
N VAL A 23 -5.30 8.24 -13.97
CA VAL A 23 -6.11 7.54 -12.96
C VAL A 23 -5.20 6.90 -11.92
N ARG A 24 -4.15 6.18 -12.34
CA ARG A 24 -3.17 5.59 -11.42
C ARG A 24 -2.53 6.63 -10.51
N SER A 25 -2.07 7.73 -11.10
CA SER A 25 -1.40 8.80 -10.37
C SER A 25 -2.30 9.46 -9.33
N GLN A 26 -3.56 9.74 -9.68
CA GLN A 26 -4.54 10.30 -8.74
C GLN A 26 -4.92 9.28 -7.65
N ALA A 27 -5.15 8.02 -8.01
CA ALA A 27 -5.47 6.96 -7.07
C ALA A 27 -4.36 6.78 -6.02
N LEU A 28 -3.08 6.76 -6.43
CA LEU A 28 -1.95 6.73 -5.50
C LEU A 28 -1.92 7.94 -4.58
N THR A 29 -2.18 9.13 -5.10
CA THR A 29 -2.25 10.35 -4.27
C THR A 29 -3.37 10.27 -3.23
N TYR A 30 -4.55 9.76 -3.61
CA TYR A 30 -5.65 9.56 -2.68
C TYR A 30 -5.34 8.48 -1.65
N LEU A 31 -4.72 7.37 -2.07
CA LEU A 31 -4.33 6.28 -1.19
C LEU A 31 -3.31 6.77 -0.14
N GLN A 32 -2.30 7.52 -0.58
CA GLN A 32 -1.32 8.14 0.31
C GLN A 32 -2.00 9.08 1.31
N ARG A 33 -2.89 9.97 0.85
CA ARG A 33 -3.58 10.90 1.76
C ARG A 33 -4.47 10.16 2.76
N ALA A 34 -5.16 9.11 2.33
CA ALA A 34 -6.02 8.33 3.20
C ALA A 34 -5.24 7.57 4.27
N LEU A 35 -4.10 6.96 3.92
CA LEU A 35 -3.23 6.28 4.89
C LEU A 35 -2.54 7.23 5.88
N LEU A 36 -2.44 8.52 5.53
CA LEU A 36 -1.83 9.55 6.36
C LEU A 36 -2.86 10.41 7.13
N VAL A 37 -4.17 10.14 6.99
CA VAL A 37 -5.21 10.89 7.71
C VAL A 37 -5.19 10.54 9.20
N HIS A 38 -5.50 11.52 10.05
CA HIS A 38 -5.45 11.35 11.50
C HIS A 38 -6.39 10.23 12.00
N ASP A 39 -7.56 10.06 11.39
CA ASP A 39 -8.52 9.00 11.75
C ASP A 39 -7.98 7.58 11.52
N LEU A 40 -7.02 7.39 10.59
CA LEU A 40 -6.36 6.10 10.42
C LEU A 40 -5.23 5.88 11.42
N GLN A 41 -4.71 6.93 12.06
CA GLN A 41 -3.67 6.78 13.08
C GLN A 41 -4.19 6.10 14.35
N THR A 42 -5.52 6.05 14.54
CA THR A 42 -6.14 5.34 15.68
C THR A 42 -6.24 3.82 15.46
N LEU A 43 -5.83 3.31 14.30
CA LEU A 43 -5.82 1.87 14.04
C LEU A 43 -4.85 1.15 14.99
N THR A 44 -5.29 0.01 15.50
CA THR A 44 -4.45 -0.87 16.32
C THR A 44 -3.31 -1.48 15.50
N ALA A 45 -2.28 -2.02 16.16
CA ALA A 45 -1.18 -2.71 15.50
C ALA A 45 -1.68 -3.85 14.56
N VAL A 46 -2.66 -4.63 15.01
CA VAL A 46 -3.28 -5.71 14.23
C VAL A 46 -4.05 -5.19 13.01
N GLU A 47 -4.71 -4.03 13.13
CA GLU A 47 -5.39 -3.41 11.99
C GLU A 47 -4.40 -2.84 10.98
N TRP A 48 -3.28 -2.27 11.43
CA TRP A 48 -2.19 -1.84 10.54
C TRP A 48 -1.55 -3.02 9.82
N GLU A 49 -1.22 -4.10 10.52
CA GLU A 49 -0.78 -5.35 9.90
C GLU A 49 -1.81 -5.85 8.87
N SER A 50 -3.10 -5.81 9.20
CA SER A 50 -4.16 -6.15 8.25
C SER A 50 -4.19 -5.21 7.04
N CYS A 51 -3.79 -3.94 7.18
CA CYS A 51 -3.67 -2.99 6.07
C CYS A 51 -2.56 -3.39 5.10
N PHE A 52 -1.40 -3.81 5.62
CA PHE A 52 -0.32 -4.36 4.79
C PHE A 52 -0.79 -5.60 4.03
N ASN A 53 -1.30 -6.59 4.76
CA ASN A 53 -1.65 -7.90 4.21
C ASN A 53 -2.83 -7.86 3.22
N LYS A 54 -3.84 -7.03 3.48
CA LYS A 54 -5.07 -7.03 2.64
C LYS A 54 -5.08 -5.99 1.53
N MET A 55 -4.17 -5.02 1.55
CA MET A 55 -4.22 -3.90 0.61
C MET A 55 -2.85 -3.54 0.02
N LEU A 56 -1.82 -3.27 0.83
CA LEU A 56 -0.53 -2.81 0.30
C LEU A 56 0.24 -3.91 -0.44
N PHE A 57 0.39 -5.11 0.16
CA PHE A 57 1.08 -6.21 -0.53
C PHE A 57 0.34 -6.66 -1.79
N PRO A 58 -0.99 -6.90 -1.77
CA PRO A 58 -1.72 -7.22 -3.00
C PRO A 58 -1.59 -6.15 -4.08
N LEU A 59 -1.56 -4.86 -3.71
CA LEU A 59 -1.33 -3.77 -4.64
C LEU A 59 0.05 -3.85 -5.30
N LEU A 60 1.11 -4.03 -4.50
CA LEU A 60 2.47 -4.12 -5.01
C LEU A 60 2.65 -5.32 -5.95
N ILE A 61 2.16 -6.50 -5.53
CA ILE A 61 2.16 -7.70 -6.37
C ILE A 61 1.48 -7.42 -7.71
N LYS A 62 0.31 -6.76 -7.68
CA LYS A 62 -0.42 -6.45 -8.92
C LYS A 62 0.36 -5.49 -9.82
N LEU A 63 1.05 -4.50 -9.26
CA LEU A 63 1.84 -3.53 -10.03
C LEU A 63 3.11 -4.13 -10.66
N LEU A 64 3.58 -5.29 -10.19
CA LEU A 64 4.65 -6.06 -10.82
C LEU A 64 4.19 -6.76 -12.11
N GLU A 65 2.89 -6.97 -12.28
CA GLU A 65 2.35 -7.53 -13.52
C GLU A 65 2.45 -6.53 -14.69
N ASN A 66 2.49 -7.05 -15.92
CA ASN A 66 2.50 -6.23 -17.14
C ASN A 66 1.09 -5.67 -17.46
N ILE A 67 0.62 -4.74 -16.64
CA ILE A 67 -0.73 -4.16 -16.73
C ILE A 67 -0.92 -3.31 -18.00
N ASN A 68 0.07 -2.49 -18.33
CA ASN A 68 0.02 -1.65 -19.52
C ASN A 68 1.37 -1.66 -20.26
N PRO A 69 1.52 -2.51 -21.30
CA PRO A 69 2.75 -2.61 -22.07
C PRO A 69 3.04 -1.36 -22.92
N THR A 70 2.05 -0.48 -23.14
CA THR A 70 2.25 0.74 -23.94
C THR A 70 2.82 1.91 -23.13
N ASP A 71 2.89 1.78 -21.80
CA ASP A 71 3.40 2.82 -20.88
C ASP A 71 4.27 2.20 -19.77
N PRO A 72 5.41 1.56 -20.11
CA PRO A 72 6.27 0.90 -19.13
C PRO A 72 6.88 1.89 -18.13
N ALA A 73 7.27 3.07 -18.60
CA ALA A 73 7.85 4.13 -17.76
C ALA A 73 6.82 4.68 -16.74
N GLY A 74 5.57 4.90 -17.15
CA GLY A 74 4.52 5.33 -16.22
C GLY A 74 4.13 4.24 -15.22
N MET A 75 4.24 2.96 -15.60
CA MET A 75 4.07 1.84 -14.65
C MET A 75 5.22 1.76 -13.65
N GLU A 76 6.46 2.00 -14.08
CA GLU A 76 7.62 2.06 -13.18
C GLU A 76 7.51 3.21 -12.16
N GLU A 77 7.12 4.40 -12.60
CA GLU A 77 6.83 5.52 -11.69
C GLU A 77 5.74 5.15 -10.67
N THR A 78 4.69 4.47 -11.12
CA THR A 78 3.60 4.00 -10.25
C THR A 78 4.13 3.01 -9.20
N ARG A 79 4.99 2.05 -9.60
CA ARG A 79 5.65 1.10 -8.70
C ARG A 79 6.52 1.81 -7.67
N MET A 80 7.41 2.70 -8.09
CA MET A 80 8.31 3.44 -7.19
C MET A 80 7.53 4.22 -6.13
N ARG A 81 6.43 4.88 -6.55
CA ARG A 81 5.55 5.61 -5.63
C ARG A 81 4.83 4.68 -4.65
N ALA A 82 4.37 3.51 -5.11
CA ALA A 82 3.75 2.50 -4.23
C ALA A 82 4.75 1.92 -3.21
N SER A 83 5.98 1.60 -3.63
CA SER A 83 7.04 1.12 -2.72
C SER A 83 7.44 2.19 -1.70
N THR A 84 7.53 3.45 -2.15
CA THR A 84 7.76 4.60 -1.25
C THR A 84 6.64 4.72 -0.21
N LEU A 85 5.39 4.55 -0.64
CA LEU A 85 4.24 4.59 0.25
C LEU A 85 4.27 3.45 1.28
N LEU A 86 4.60 2.22 0.86
CA LEU A 86 4.79 1.08 1.75
C LEU A 86 5.79 1.42 2.86
N CYS A 87 6.99 1.86 2.48
CA CYS A 87 8.06 2.21 3.42
C CYS A 87 7.60 3.32 4.38
N LYS A 88 6.94 4.35 3.85
CA LYS A 88 6.46 5.47 4.66
C LYS A 88 5.44 5.03 5.70
N VAL A 89 4.45 4.24 5.31
CA VAL A 89 3.41 3.74 6.23
C VAL A 89 4.03 2.81 7.27
N PHE A 90 4.96 1.94 6.86
CA PHE A 90 5.68 1.06 7.79
C PHE A 90 6.46 1.84 8.85
N LEU A 91 7.28 2.80 8.43
CA LEU A 91 8.09 3.61 9.34
C LEU A 91 7.23 4.46 10.28
N GLN A 92 6.14 5.04 9.78
CA GLN A 92 5.22 5.83 10.59
C GLN A 92 4.55 5.01 11.70
N HIS A 93 4.29 3.72 11.45
CA HIS A 93 3.61 2.83 12.38
C HIS A 93 4.54 1.76 12.97
N LEU A 94 5.86 1.98 12.89
CA LEU A 94 6.86 1.01 13.34
C LEU A 94 6.70 0.67 14.83
N SER A 95 6.51 1.68 15.68
CA SER A 95 6.38 1.49 17.13
C SER A 95 5.24 0.54 17.53
N PRO A 96 3.98 0.72 17.06
CA PRO A 96 2.93 -0.24 17.34
C PRO A 96 3.17 -1.59 16.66
N LEU A 97 3.71 -1.62 15.43
CA LEU A 97 3.98 -2.88 14.72
C LEU A 97 5.03 -3.76 15.43
N LEU A 98 6.04 -3.16 16.06
CA LEU A 98 7.07 -3.89 16.83
C LEU A 98 6.49 -4.70 18.00
N SER A 99 5.28 -4.36 18.48
CA SER A 99 4.61 -5.10 19.55
C SER A 99 3.97 -6.41 19.09
N LEU A 100 3.86 -6.65 17.78
CA LEU A 100 3.25 -7.84 17.22
C LEU A 100 4.19 -9.04 17.27
N ALA A 101 3.68 -10.20 17.69
CA ALA A 101 4.43 -11.47 17.60
C ALA A 101 4.78 -11.85 16.15
N THR A 102 4.01 -11.35 15.18
CA THR A 102 4.18 -11.56 13.73
C THR A 102 5.09 -10.51 13.07
N PHE A 103 5.64 -9.57 13.83
CA PHE A 103 6.45 -8.47 13.29
C PHE A 103 7.57 -8.95 12.34
N THR A 104 8.29 -9.99 12.73
CA THR A 104 9.39 -10.54 11.91
C THR A 104 8.89 -10.99 10.54
N ALA A 105 7.74 -11.68 10.47
CA ALA A 105 7.16 -12.12 9.21
C ALA A 105 6.74 -10.92 8.34
N LEU A 106 6.09 -9.92 8.95
CA LEU A 106 5.72 -8.68 8.26
C LEU A 106 6.93 -7.94 7.70
N TRP A 107 8.01 -7.84 8.48
CA TRP A 107 9.24 -7.16 8.09
C TRP A 107 9.95 -7.88 6.93
N LEU A 108 10.06 -9.20 7.00
CA LEU A 108 10.65 -10.00 5.92
C LEU A 108 9.87 -9.80 4.61
N THR A 109 8.54 -9.85 4.66
CA THR A 109 7.72 -9.59 3.46
C THR A 109 7.92 -8.17 2.92
N ILE A 110 8.12 -7.16 3.76
CA ILE A 110 8.43 -5.80 3.30
C ILE A 110 9.79 -5.76 2.58
N LEU A 111 10.80 -6.43 3.14
CA LEU A 111 12.12 -6.53 2.51
C LEU A 111 12.06 -7.22 1.15
N ASP A 112 11.25 -8.29 1.00
CA ASP A 112 11.05 -8.97 -0.28
C ASP A 112 10.50 -8.04 -1.39
N PHE A 113 9.82 -6.95 -1.04
CA PHE A 113 9.35 -5.93 -2.00
C PHE A 113 10.35 -4.80 -2.26
N MET A 114 11.44 -4.72 -1.48
CA MET A 114 12.48 -3.70 -1.60
C MET A 114 13.72 -4.19 -2.37
N GLU A 115 13.85 -5.51 -2.58
CA GLU A 115 14.83 -6.13 -3.49
C GLU A 115 14.43 -5.94 -4.97
#